data_AF-A0AAW1ISU8-F1
#
_entry.id   AF-A0AAW1ISU8-F1
#
_cell.length_a   1.000
_cell.length_b   1.000
_cell.length_c   1.000
_cell.angle_alpha   90.00
_cell.angle_beta   90.00
_cell.angle_gamma   90.00
#
_symmetry.space_group_name_H-M   'P 1'
#
loop_
_entity.id
_entity.type
_entity.pdbx_description
1 polymer ?
#
loop_
_entity_poly.entity_id
_entity_poly.type
_entity_poly.pdbx_seq_one_letter_code
_entity_poly.pdbx_strand_id
1 'polypeptide(L)'
;MTTQQIQPKRGIVKQVLSGDSVIIRGSVGAPPPEKQLNFSNIIAPKLARRATETSEVTKDEPFAWEAREFLRKKLVGEEVWFTAEKPPNAAREYGVVYLGKDFNTAENITKSLVSEGLVNVRRDGVRMTPELEELCEKENAAKAQGKGKWGGNSLESDAVSDSVAVNELFQSIKPDISSVIEENDVMRIGKKSNAKPRPVRAIFGNAFLVRDVIKNKHI
;
A
#
# COMPACT_ATOMS: atom_id res chain seq x y z
N MET A 1 -20.68 16.07 31.80
CA MET A 1 -20.01 15.62 30.55
C MET A 1 -20.99 14.71 29.85
N THR A 2 -21.59 15.15 28.74
CA THR A 2 -22.59 14.37 28.02
C THR A 2 -21.88 13.26 27.27
N THR A 3 -21.98 12.02 27.77
CA THR A 3 -21.58 10.83 27.02
C THR A 3 -22.47 10.77 25.78
N GLN A 4 -21.97 11.24 24.63
CA GLN A 4 -22.65 11.05 23.36
C GLN A 4 -22.82 9.54 23.16
N GLN A 5 -24.05 9.05 23.23
CA GLN A 5 -24.33 7.65 22.88
C GLN A 5 -23.86 7.43 21.45
N ILE A 6 -22.89 6.53 21.30
CA ILE A 6 -22.26 6.26 20.01
C ILE A 6 -23.25 5.43 19.18
N GLN A 7 -24.01 6.09 18.32
CA GLN A 7 -24.99 5.44 17.46
C GLN A 7 -24.29 4.68 16.33
N PRO A 8 -24.62 3.39 16.11
CA PRO A 8 -24.08 2.64 15.00
C PRO A 8 -24.60 3.21 13.68
N LYS A 9 -23.70 3.43 12.74
CA LYS A 9 -23.99 3.95 11.39
C LYS A 9 -23.72 2.85 10.37
N ARG A 10 -24.36 2.97 9.20
CA ARG A 10 -24.13 2.09 8.05
C ARG A 10 -23.35 2.82 6.97
N GLY A 11 -22.52 2.08 6.27
CA GLY A 11 -21.84 2.57 5.08
C GLY A 11 -21.18 1.45 4.31
N ILE A 12 -20.73 1.78 3.10
CA ILE A 12 -20.04 0.84 2.22
C ILE A 12 -18.56 1.15 2.26
N VAL A 13 -17.71 0.13 2.43
CA VAL A 13 -16.26 0.36 2.45
C VAL A 13 -15.78 0.60 1.02
N LYS A 14 -15.19 1.77 0.79
CA LYS A 14 -14.63 2.18 -0.49
C LYS A 14 -13.22 1.61 -0.68
N GLN A 15 -12.35 1.81 0.31
CA GLN A 15 -10.96 1.37 0.25
C GLN A 15 -10.34 1.21 1.63
N VAL A 16 -9.28 0.41 1.70
CA VAL A 16 -8.44 0.22 2.88
C VAL A 16 -7.13 0.97 2.69
N LEU A 17 -6.81 1.87 3.61
CA LEU A 17 -5.58 2.67 3.59
C LEU A 17 -4.41 1.89 4.20
N SER A 18 -4.64 1.32 5.39
CA SER A 18 -3.65 0.64 6.24
C SER A 18 -4.33 -0.48 7.03
N GLY A 19 -3.56 -1.33 7.70
CA GLY A 19 -4.08 -2.43 8.54
C GLY A 19 -4.97 -2.01 9.72
N ASP A 20 -5.16 -0.72 9.94
CA ASP A 20 -5.98 -0.11 11.00
C ASP A 20 -6.92 1.00 10.47
N SER A 21 -6.92 1.29 9.16
CA SER A 21 -7.52 2.49 8.60
C SER A 21 -8.34 2.20 7.34
N VAL A 22 -9.61 2.58 7.34
CA VAL A 22 -10.53 2.36 6.21
C VAL A 22 -11.26 3.63 5.81
N ILE A 23 -11.69 3.71 4.56
CA ILE A 23 -12.57 4.77 4.06
C ILE A 23 -13.94 4.17 3.76
N ILE A 24 -14.95 4.72 4.43
CA ILE A 24 -16.34 4.34 4.30
C ILE A 24 -17.08 5.45 3.57
N ARG A 25 -17.86 5.10 2.56
CA ARG A 25 -18.73 6.02 1.84
C ARG A 25 -20.17 5.90 2.34
N GLY A 26 -20.86 7.03 2.44
CA GLY A 26 -22.30 7.06 2.63
C GLY A 26 -23.05 6.54 1.41
N SER A 27 -24.27 6.05 1.63
CA SER A 27 -25.17 5.61 0.54
C SER A 27 -25.85 6.78 -0.17
N VAL A 28 -26.04 7.90 0.54
CA VAL A 28 -26.76 9.09 0.07
C VAL A 28 -25.84 10.30 -0.08
N GLY A 29 -25.98 11.03 -1.19
CA GLY A 29 -25.23 12.26 -1.50
C GLY A 29 -24.53 12.20 -2.86
N ALA A 30 -24.47 13.33 -3.57
CA ALA A 30 -23.76 13.49 -4.84
C ALA A 30 -22.82 14.70 -4.76
N PRO A 31 -21.49 14.51 -4.63
CA PRO A 31 -20.78 13.23 -4.48
C PRO A 31 -21.03 12.56 -3.11
N PRO A 32 -20.96 11.22 -3.00
CA PRO A 32 -21.20 10.52 -1.74
C PRO A 32 -20.20 10.98 -0.66
N PRO A 33 -20.67 11.26 0.58
CA PRO A 33 -19.79 11.68 1.65
C PRO A 33 -18.86 10.53 2.04
N GLU A 34 -17.56 10.81 2.11
CA GLU A 34 -16.52 9.88 2.51
C GLU A 34 -16.07 10.16 3.94
N LYS A 35 -15.84 9.09 4.70
CA LYS A 35 -15.37 9.15 6.07
C LYS A 35 -14.22 8.19 6.25
N GLN A 36 -13.08 8.72 6.69
CA GLN A 36 -11.95 7.91 7.12
C GLN A 36 -12.17 7.51 8.59
N LEU A 37 -12.08 6.21 8.86
CA LEU A 37 -12.23 5.63 10.19
C LEU A 37 -10.97 4.84 10.55
N ASN A 38 -10.42 5.13 11.73
CA ASN A 38 -9.33 4.38 12.34
C ASN A 38 -9.89 3.37 13.35
N PHE A 39 -9.37 2.16 13.39
CA PHE A 39 -9.81 1.16 14.36
C PHE A 39 -9.34 1.51 15.76
N SER A 40 -10.27 1.47 16.72
CA SER A 40 -9.99 1.70 18.13
C SER A 40 -9.23 0.53 18.76
N ASN A 41 -8.44 0.83 19.78
CA ASN A 41 -7.76 -0.13 20.65
C ASN A 41 -6.73 -1.05 19.99
N ILE A 42 -6.38 -0.81 18.72
CA ILE A 42 -5.34 -1.56 18.02
C ILE A 42 -4.28 -0.66 17.39
N ILE A 43 -3.14 -1.26 17.11
CA ILE A 43 -2.02 -0.66 16.39
C ILE A 43 -1.63 -1.66 15.30
N ALA A 44 -1.79 -1.26 14.03
CA ALA A 44 -1.35 -2.08 12.91
C ALA A 44 0.11 -1.74 12.54
N PRO A 45 0.85 -2.72 11.99
CA PRO A 45 2.16 -2.46 11.40
C PRO A 45 2.07 -1.45 10.25
N LYS A 46 3.04 -0.55 10.16
CA LYS A 46 3.03 0.54 9.17
C LYS A 46 3.45 0.05 7.80
N LEU A 47 2.62 0.37 6.80
CA LEU A 47 2.97 0.19 5.40
C LEU A 47 3.98 1.25 4.95
N ALA A 48 4.86 0.87 4.03
CA ALA A 48 5.81 1.69 3.32
C ALA A 48 5.10 2.89 2.71
N ARG A 49 5.70 4.06 2.88
CA ARG A 49 5.26 5.29 2.24
C ARG A 49 6.31 5.69 1.22
N ARG A 50 5.84 6.04 0.03
CA ARG A 50 6.69 6.68 -0.97
C ARG A 50 7.25 7.97 -0.37
N ALA A 51 8.54 8.20 -0.62
CA ALA A 51 9.18 9.43 -0.19
C ALA A 51 8.41 10.64 -0.73
N THR A 52 8.11 11.56 0.16
CA THR A 52 7.70 12.93 -0.18
C THR A 52 8.89 13.84 0.08
N GLU A 53 8.86 15.09 -0.39
CA GLU A 53 9.94 16.07 -0.13
C GLU A 53 10.27 16.24 1.37
N THR A 54 9.35 15.83 2.24
CA THR A 54 9.42 15.93 3.70
C THR A 54 9.66 14.60 4.43
N SER A 55 9.71 13.46 3.74
CA SER A 55 9.81 12.16 4.40
C SER A 55 10.61 11.15 3.58
N GLU A 56 11.57 10.51 4.23
CA GLU A 56 12.39 9.44 3.66
C GLU A 56 11.53 8.22 3.28
N VAL A 57 12.05 7.37 2.39
CA VAL A 57 11.39 6.10 2.02
C VAL A 57 11.35 5.20 3.25
N THR A 58 10.15 4.97 3.80
CA THR A 58 9.97 4.00 4.88
C THR A 58 9.72 2.63 4.29
N LYS A 59 10.43 1.60 4.78
CA LYS A 59 10.16 0.20 4.44
C LYS A 59 8.87 -0.27 5.11
N ASP A 60 8.25 -1.30 4.54
CA ASP A 60 7.10 -1.97 5.15
C ASP A 60 7.54 -2.62 6.46
N GLU A 61 6.78 -2.38 7.54
CA GLU A 61 6.93 -3.18 8.74
C GLU A 61 6.48 -4.62 8.46
N PRO A 62 7.08 -5.64 9.10
CA PRO A 62 6.66 -7.04 8.93
C PRO A 62 5.15 -7.17 9.14
N PHE A 63 4.48 -7.95 8.29
CA PHE A 63 3.03 -8.19 8.32
C PHE A 63 2.14 -6.97 8.01
N ALA A 64 2.69 -5.79 7.67
CA ALA A 64 1.89 -4.61 7.31
C ALA A 64 1.03 -4.85 6.07
N TRP A 65 1.61 -5.46 5.03
CA TRP A 65 0.92 -5.76 3.78
C TRP A 65 -0.20 -6.78 4.00
N GLU A 66 0.07 -7.82 4.79
CA GLU A 66 -0.88 -8.90 5.06
C GLU A 66 -2.06 -8.41 5.90
N ALA A 67 -1.81 -7.56 6.91
CA ALA A 67 -2.86 -6.90 7.69
C ALA A 67 -3.80 -6.08 6.80
N ARG A 68 -3.23 -5.30 5.87
CA ARG A 68 -4.00 -4.52 4.90
C ARG A 68 -4.79 -5.43 3.96
N GLU A 69 -4.17 -6.49 3.45
CA GLU A 69 -4.78 -7.38 2.47
C GLU A 69 -5.90 -8.23 3.06
N PHE A 70 -5.77 -8.63 4.33
CA PHE A 70 -6.84 -9.27 5.09
C PHE A 70 -8.10 -8.40 5.15
N LEU A 71 -7.95 -7.11 5.48
CA LEU A 71 -9.06 -6.16 5.47
C LEU A 71 -9.61 -5.92 4.07
N ARG A 72 -8.72 -5.81 3.07
CA ARG A 72 -9.14 -5.56 1.69
C ARG A 72 -10.05 -6.69 1.19
N LYS A 73 -9.68 -7.93 1.45
CA LYS A 73 -10.45 -9.12 1.05
C LYS A 73 -11.79 -9.24 1.77
N LYS A 74 -11.87 -8.85 3.04
CA LYS A 74 -13.10 -8.96 3.84
C LYS A 74 -14.07 -7.78 3.71
N LEU A 75 -13.55 -6.56 3.54
CA LEU A 75 -14.35 -5.35 3.73
C LEU A 75 -14.67 -4.59 2.45
N VAL A 76 -13.78 -4.58 1.45
CA VAL A 76 -13.94 -3.70 0.30
C VAL A 76 -15.18 -4.08 -0.51
N GLY A 77 -16.07 -3.11 -0.72
CA GLY A 77 -17.33 -3.32 -1.43
C GLY A 77 -18.47 -3.82 -0.53
N GLU A 78 -18.19 -4.26 0.69
CA GLU A 78 -19.20 -4.74 1.63
C GLU A 78 -19.86 -3.59 2.40
N GLU A 79 -21.12 -3.82 2.77
CA GLU A 79 -21.85 -2.95 3.67
C GLU A 79 -21.54 -3.33 5.13
N VAL A 80 -21.11 -2.34 5.91
CA VAL A 80 -20.67 -2.54 7.29
C VAL A 80 -21.39 -1.60 8.24
N TRP A 81 -21.54 -2.06 9.47
CA TRP A 81 -21.91 -1.22 10.59
C TRP A 81 -20.66 -0.67 11.25
N PHE A 82 -20.66 0.60 11.60
CA PHE A 82 -19.52 1.20 12.29
C PHE A 82 -19.97 2.21 13.34
N THR A 83 -19.19 2.26 14.40
CA THR A 83 -19.25 3.31 15.41
C THR A 83 -18.08 4.25 15.18
N ALA A 84 -18.30 5.56 15.26
CA ALA A 84 -17.25 6.55 15.08
C ALA A 84 -17.30 7.56 16.22
N GLU A 85 -16.19 7.66 16.94
CA GLU A 85 -15.96 8.60 18.02
C GLU A 85 -14.79 9.51 17.64
N LYS A 86 -14.99 10.82 17.82
CA LYS A 86 -13.92 11.80 17.64
C LYS A 86 -13.50 12.30 19.02
N PRO A 87 -12.36 11.86 19.56
CA PRO A 87 -11.81 12.43 20.77
C PRO A 87 -11.55 13.93 20.55
N PRO A 88 -11.80 14.80 21.56
CA PRO A 88 -11.61 16.25 21.41
C PRO A 88 -10.17 16.63 21.05
N ASN A 89 -9.19 15.82 21.45
CA ASN A 89 -7.76 16.06 21.20
C ASN A 89 -7.22 15.34 19.96
N ALA A 90 -8.06 14.62 19.22
CA ALA A 90 -7.63 13.85 18.06
C ALA A 90 -8.13 14.47 16.75
N ALA A 91 -7.21 14.63 15.80
CA ALA A 91 -7.56 15.00 14.44
C ALA A 91 -8.31 13.87 13.69
N ARG A 92 -8.13 12.61 14.13
CA ARG A 92 -8.66 11.40 13.50
C ARG A 92 -9.86 10.85 14.26
N GLU A 93 -10.82 10.30 13.52
CA GLU A 93 -11.96 9.59 14.09
C GLU A 93 -11.58 8.13 14.33
N TYR A 94 -11.84 7.65 15.55
CA TYR A 94 -11.59 6.28 15.97
C TYR A 94 -12.91 5.54 16.14
N GLY A 95 -12.93 4.25 15.85
CA GLY A 95 -14.15 3.49 15.87
C GLY A 95 -13.99 2.00 15.74
N VAL A 96 -15.12 1.31 15.76
CA VAL A 96 -15.18 -0.13 15.58
C VAL A 96 -16.04 -0.43 14.36
N VAL A 97 -15.60 -1.38 13.54
CA VAL A 97 -16.32 -1.84 12.36
C VAL A 97 -16.81 -3.26 12.58
N TYR A 98 -18.07 -3.47 12.20
CA TYR A 98 -18.79 -4.72 12.31
C TYR A 98 -19.27 -5.14 10.92
N LEU A 99 -18.96 -6.38 10.54
CA LEU A 99 -19.33 -6.97 9.27
C LEU A 99 -20.57 -7.87 9.46
N GLY A 100 -21.65 -7.57 8.74
CA GLY A 100 -22.89 -8.32 8.81
C GLY A 100 -24.11 -7.46 8.47
N LYS A 101 -25.23 -8.12 8.14
CA LYS A 101 -26.50 -7.43 7.86
C LYS A 101 -27.12 -6.86 9.14
N ASP A 102 -27.09 -7.64 10.21
CA ASP A 102 -27.67 -7.29 11.51
C ASP A 102 -26.57 -6.90 12.51
N PHE A 103 -26.74 -5.76 13.18
CA PHE A 103 -25.74 -5.25 14.13
C PHE A 103 -25.49 -6.20 15.31
N ASN A 104 -26.51 -6.92 15.77
CA ASN A 104 -26.41 -7.80 16.95
C ASN A 104 -25.62 -9.09 16.68
N THR A 105 -25.56 -9.55 15.43
CA THR A 105 -24.84 -10.76 15.03
C THR A 105 -23.59 -10.44 14.21
N ALA A 106 -23.29 -9.16 13.98
CA ALA A 106 -22.20 -8.74 13.14
C ALA A 106 -20.84 -9.05 13.77
N GLU A 107 -19.91 -9.51 12.95
CA GLU A 107 -18.54 -9.84 13.36
C GLU A 107 -17.76 -8.54 13.58
N ASN A 108 -17.18 -8.37 14.77
CA ASN A 108 -16.28 -7.25 15.03
C ASN A 108 -14.92 -7.51 14.37
N ILE A 109 -14.57 -6.67 13.39
CA ILE A 109 -13.38 -6.83 12.57
C ILE A 109 -12.09 -6.63 13.37
N THR A 110 -12.11 -5.74 14.36
CA THR A 110 -10.95 -5.51 15.25
C THR A 110 -10.58 -6.80 15.98
N LYS A 111 -11.58 -7.56 16.45
CA LYS A 111 -11.35 -8.85 17.12
C LYS A 111 -10.73 -9.87 16.17
N SER A 112 -11.19 -9.89 14.91
CA SER A 112 -10.70 -10.81 13.88
C SER A 112 -9.26 -10.52 13.47
N LEU A 113 -8.89 -9.24 13.36
CA LEU A 113 -7.50 -8.84 13.12
C LEU A 113 -6.56 -9.29 14.24
N VAL A 114 -6.98 -9.12 15.49
CA VAL A 114 -6.19 -9.49 16.66
C VAL A 114 -6.05 -11.02 16.76
N SER A 115 -7.12 -11.78 16.50
CA SER A 115 -7.07 -13.24 16.55
C SER A 115 -6.18 -13.87 15.48
N GLU A 116 -6.03 -13.22 14.32
CA GLU A 116 -5.07 -13.64 13.28
C GLU A 116 -3.64 -13.18 13.58
N GLY A 117 -3.42 -12.41 14.66
CA GLY A 117 -2.08 -11.95 15.05
C GLY A 117 -1.49 -10.93 14.09
N LEU A 118 -2.31 -10.19 13.34
CA LEU A 118 -1.86 -9.21 12.36
C LEU A 118 -1.62 -7.81 12.96
N VAL A 119 -2.17 -7.55 14.15
CA VAL A 119 -2.12 -6.24 14.82
C VAL A 119 -1.81 -6.38 16.32
N ASN A 120 -1.34 -5.31 16.96
CA ASN A 120 -1.12 -5.24 18.40
C ASN A 120 -2.33 -4.60 19.08
N VAL A 121 -2.61 -4.99 20.32
CA VAL A 121 -3.60 -4.30 21.15
C VAL A 121 -2.96 -3.10 21.84
N ARG A 122 -3.59 -1.92 21.75
CA ARG A 122 -3.12 -0.71 22.41
C ARG A 122 -3.48 -0.75 23.90
N ARG A 123 -2.47 -0.89 24.76
CA ARG A 123 -2.63 -0.93 26.23
C ARG A 123 -2.32 0.41 26.90
N ASP A 124 -1.48 1.23 26.28
CA ASP A 124 -0.97 2.44 26.89
C ASP A 124 -1.97 3.61 26.79
N GLY A 125 -2.30 4.18 27.95
CA GLY A 125 -3.13 5.38 28.08
C GLY A 125 -4.62 5.19 27.80
N VAL A 126 -5.11 3.94 27.77
CA VAL A 126 -6.52 3.60 27.53
C VAL A 126 -7.12 3.01 28.81
N ARG A 127 -8.36 3.41 29.15
CA ARG A 127 -9.10 2.81 30.26
C ARG A 127 -9.37 1.35 29.96
N MET A 128 -9.10 0.46 30.92
CA MET A 128 -9.49 -0.95 30.80
C MET A 128 -11.01 -1.05 30.74
N THR A 129 -11.51 -1.53 29.61
CA THR A 129 -12.91 -1.90 29.40
C THR A 129 -13.01 -3.40 29.12
N PRO A 130 -14.17 -4.04 29.34
CA PRO A 130 -14.34 -5.47 29.05
C PRO A 130 -14.00 -5.83 27.59
N GLU A 131 -14.25 -4.92 26.66
CA GLU A 131 -13.89 -5.11 25.25
C GLU A 131 -12.37 -5.15 25.05
N LEU A 132 -11.61 -4.34 25.79
CA LEU A 132 -10.16 -4.34 25.73
C LEU A 132 -9.56 -5.61 26.35
N GLU A 133 -10.16 -6.11 27.44
CA GLU A 133 -9.79 -7.37 28.06
C GLU A 133 -9.96 -8.54 27.07
N GLU A 134 -11.11 -8.63 26.40
CA GLU A 134 -11.36 -9.64 25.37
C GLU A 134 -10.36 -9.54 24.19
N LEU A 135 -9.98 -8.31 23.79
CA LEU A 135 -8.94 -8.12 22.78
C LEU A 135 -7.57 -8.64 23.27
N CYS A 136 -7.23 -8.41 24.54
CA CYS A 136 -6.00 -8.90 25.14
C CYS A 136 -5.96 -10.44 25.18
N GLU A 137 -7.07 -11.08 25.53
CA GLU A 137 -7.20 -12.54 25.51
C GLU A 137 -6.99 -13.11 24.10
N LYS A 138 -7.63 -12.51 23.08
CA LYS A 138 -7.45 -12.91 21.69
C LYS A 138 -6.02 -12.73 21.21
N GLU A 139 -5.36 -11.65 21.62
CA GLU A 139 -3.95 -11.41 21.31
C GLU A 139 -3.06 -12.49 21.95
N ASN A 140 -3.33 -12.87 23.20
CA ASN A 140 -2.59 -13.93 23.88
C ASN A 140 -2.84 -15.30 23.23
N ALA A 141 -4.06 -15.58 22.76
CA ALA A 141 -4.37 -16.79 22.01
C ALA A 141 -3.62 -16.82 20.66
N ALA A 142 -3.55 -15.70 19.94
CA ALA A 142 -2.79 -15.59 18.70
C ALA A 142 -1.28 -15.79 18.92
N LYS A 143 -0.74 -15.26 20.03
CA LYS A 143 0.65 -15.50 20.47
C LYS A 143 0.91 -16.96 20.77
N ALA A 144 0.04 -17.61 21.54
CA ALA A 144 0.18 -19.02 21.89
C ALA A 144 0.12 -19.94 20.66
N GLN A 145 -0.65 -19.53 19.63
CA GLN A 145 -0.76 -20.26 18.35
C GLN A 145 0.35 -19.89 17.35
N GLY A 146 1.21 -18.91 17.64
CA GLY A 146 2.25 -18.45 16.71
C GLY A 146 1.70 -17.91 15.39
N LYS A 147 0.54 -17.23 15.43
CA LYS A 147 -0.14 -16.73 14.21
C LYS A 147 0.39 -15.37 13.78
N GLY A 148 0.41 -15.15 12.46
CA GLY A 148 0.82 -13.89 11.86
C GLY A 148 2.18 -13.45 12.39
N LYS A 149 2.25 -12.23 12.92
CA LYS A 149 3.49 -11.63 13.42
C LYS A 149 4.05 -12.26 14.70
N TRP A 150 3.28 -13.15 15.34
CA TRP A 150 3.74 -13.91 16.50
C TRP A 150 4.37 -15.25 16.11
N GLY A 151 4.28 -15.65 14.85
CA GLY A 151 5.01 -16.80 14.32
C GLY A 151 6.49 -16.46 14.18
N GLY A 152 7.36 -17.46 14.36
CA GLY A 152 8.81 -17.30 14.21
C GLY A 152 9.28 -16.96 12.79
N ASN A 153 8.37 -16.95 11.80
CA ASN A 153 8.62 -16.40 10.47
C ASN A 153 8.43 -14.87 10.52
N SER A 154 9.41 -14.12 11.01
CA SER A 154 9.51 -12.72 10.62
C SER A 154 9.74 -12.70 9.10
N LEU A 155 8.78 -12.18 8.33
CA LEU A 155 8.93 -11.91 6.90
C LEU A 155 9.92 -10.75 6.71
N GLU A 156 11.18 -10.96 7.09
CA GLU A 156 12.30 -10.03 6.89
C GLU A 156 13.00 -10.24 5.53
N SER A 157 12.49 -11.12 4.64
CA SER A 157 13.27 -11.60 3.49
C SER A 157 12.72 -11.40 2.07
N ASP A 158 11.63 -10.68 1.80
CA ASP A 158 11.05 -10.71 0.43
C ASP A 158 11.10 -9.41 -0.38
N ALA A 159 11.80 -8.36 0.09
CA ALA A 159 12.08 -7.19 -0.75
C ALA A 159 13.32 -7.35 -1.66
N VAL A 160 14.04 -8.48 -1.58
CA VAL A 160 15.25 -8.77 -2.39
C VAL A 160 15.06 -9.95 -3.35
N SER A 161 14.04 -10.78 -3.15
CA SER A 161 13.86 -12.02 -3.93
C SER A 161 13.33 -11.79 -5.36
N ASP A 162 12.57 -10.72 -5.61
CA ASP A 162 12.00 -10.48 -6.95
C ASP A 162 13.01 -9.93 -7.96
N SER A 163 14.02 -9.16 -7.53
CA SER A 163 15.05 -8.65 -8.45
C SER A 163 16.15 -9.69 -8.72
N VAL A 164 16.48 -10.54 -7.74
CA VAL A 164 17.47 -11.62 -7.89
C VAL A 164 16.90 -12.74 -8.75
N ALA A 165 15.65 -13.16 -8.55
CA ALA A 165 15.02 -14.21 -9.35
C ALA A 165 14.84 -13.80 -10.82
N VAL A 166 14.48 -12.54 -11.10
CA VAL A 166 14.38 -12.04 -12.48
C VAL A 166 15.75 -11.98 -13.15
N ASN A 167 16.82 -11.65 -12.41
CA ASN A 167 18.17 -11.55 -12.97
C ASN A 167 18.82 -12.93 -13.20
N GLU A 168 18.58 -13.91 -12.31
CA GLU A 168 19.00 -15.30 -12.50
C GLU A 168 18.23 -15.97 -13.64
N LEU A 169 16.93 -15.68 -13.79
CA LEU A 169 16.12 -16.13 -14.92
C LEU A 169 16.57 -15.47 -16.25
N PHE A 170 16.97 -14.18 -16.23
CA PHE A 170 17.53 -13.52 -17.43
C PHE A 170 18.91 -14.07 -17.82
N GLN A 171 19.71 -14.52 -16.86
CA GLN A 171 21.02 -15.13 -17.13
C GLN A 171 20.89 -16.56 -17.64
N SER A 172 19.85 -17.31 -17.23
CA SER A 172 19.60 -18.67 -17.72
C SER A 172 18.87 -18.72 -19.07
N ILE A 173 18.11 -17.68 -19.43
CA ILE A 173 17.44 -17.54 -20.74
C ILE A 173 18.32 -16.81 -21.77
N LYS A 174 19.65 -16.82 -21.64
CA LYS A 174 20.51 -16.52 -22.80
C LYS A 174 20.60 -17.80 -23.66
N PRO A 175 19.80 -17.97 -24.74
CA PRO A 175 20.12 -19.02 -25.70
C PRO A 175 21.51 -18.73 -26.25
N ASP A 176 22.34 -19.76 -26.32
CA ASP A 176 23.67 -19.73 -26.88
C ASP A 176 23.55 -19.56 -28.41
N ILE A 177 23.37 -18.32 -28.86
CA ILE A 177 23.21 -17.95 -30.29
C ILE A 177 24.53 -18.18 -31.08
N SER A 178 25.60 -18.62 -30.41
CA SER A 178 26.89 -18.91 -31.01
C SER A 178 26.91 -20.12 -31.98
N SER A 179 25.88 -20.98 -31.94
CA SER A 179 25.86 -22.25 -32.70
C SER A 179 25.04 -22.24 -34.01
N VAL A 180 24.44 -21.11 -34.42
CA VAL A 180 23.50 -21.06 -35.57
C VAL A 180 24.06 -20.31 -36.80
N ILE A 181 25.35 -19.97 -36.83
CA ILE A 181 25.93 -19.15 -37.93
C ILE A 181 26.94 -19.92 -38.82
N GLU A 182 27.30 -21.17 -38.53
CA GLU A 182 28.17 -21.96 -39.41
C GLU A 182 27.41 -23.05 -40.16
N GLU A 183 26.58 -22.66 -41.13
CA GLU A 183 26.25 -23.47 -42.31
C GLU A 183 25.28 -22.67 -43.17
N ASN A 184 25.82 -21.83 -44.06
CA ASN A 184 25.23 -21.49 -45.37
C ASN A 184 26.09 -20.42 -46.04
N ASP A 185 27.27 -20.86 -46.52
CA ASP A 185 28.06 -20.08 -47.45
C ASP A 185 28.24 -20.86 -48.75
N VAL A 186 27.20 -20.90 -49.58
CA VAL A 186 27.33 -21.27 -51.00
C VAL A 186 26.32 -20.49 -51.86
N MET A 187 26.87 -19.58 -52.68
CA MET A 187 26.35 -19.07 -53.97
C MET A 187 25.37 -17.87 -53.99
N ARG A 188 25.90 -16.66 -54.26
CA ARG A 188 25.82 -16.00 -55.60
C ARG A 188 26.39 -14.56 -55.63
N ILE A 189 27.54 -14.43 -56.30
CA ILE A 189 27.88 -13.47 -57.37
C ILE A 189 27.31 -12.03 -57.28
N GLY A 190 28.18 -11.09 -56.87
CA GLY A 190 28.66 -10.00 -57.73
C GLY A 190 27.79 -8.76 -57.96
N LYS A 191 28.21 -7.61 -57.41
CA LYS A 191 28.56 -6.38 -58.17
C LYS A 191 29.24 -5.34 -57.26
N LYS A 192 30.38 -4.81 -57.73
CA LYS A 192 31.20 -3.76 -57.11
C LYS A 192 30.55 -2.37 -57.29
N SER A 193 30.64 -1.51 -56.28
CA SER A 193 30.93 -0.08 -56.51
C SER A 193 31.48 0.61 -55.25
N ASN A 194 32.64 1.25 -55.42
CA ASN A 194 33.42 2.01 -54.44
C ASN A 194 32.70 3.27 -53.91
N ALA A 195 32.72 3.48 -52.60
CA ALA A 195 32.70 4.84 -52.02
C ALA A 195 33.39 4.85 -50.64
N LYS A 196 34.45 5.65 -50.50
CA LYS A 196 35.18 5.86 -49.22
C LYS A 196 34.36 6.77 -48.29
N PRO A 197 34.25 6.47 -46.98
CA PRO A 197 33.65 7.40 -46.02
C PRO A 197 34.60 8.58 -45.74
N ARG A 198 34.08 9.82 -45.78
CA ARG A 198 34.80 11.04 -45.36
C ARG A 198 34.55 11.30 -43.86
N PRO A 199 35.54 11.82 -43.10
CA PRO A 199 35.38 12.11 -41.68
C PRO A 199 34.59 13.41 -41.47
N VAL A 200 33.65 13.41 -40.51
CA VAL A 200 32.97 14.64 -40.07
C VAL A 200 33.81 15.27 -38.96
N ARG A 201 34.26 16.49 -39.25
CA ARG A 201 35.14 17.31 -38.41
C ARG A 201 34.30 18.09 -37.40
N ALA A 202 34.68 18.05 -36.13
CA ALA A 202 34.12 18.87 -35.07
C ALA A 202 34.33 20.37 -35.36
N ILE A 203 33.31 21.20 -35.09
CA ILE A 203 33.41 22.66 -35.09
C ILE A 203 32.86 23.17 -33.76
N PHE A 204 33.77 23.72 -32.95
CA PHE A 204 33.56 24.62 -31.83
C PHE A 204 33.09 26.00 -32.32
N GLY A 205 32.33 26.75 -31.51
CA GLY A 205 32.07 28.18 -31.71
C GLY A 205 30.64 28.58 -31.29
N ASN A 206 30.34 28.91 -30.03
CA ASN A 206 30.69 30.10 -29.23
C ASN A 206 29.70 31.28 -29.41
N ALA A 207 29.14 31.68 -28.26
CA ALA A 207 28.77 33.04 -27.82
C ALA A 207 27.46 33.76 -28.28
N PHE A 208 26.80 34.30 -27.25
CA PHE A 208 26.19 35.66 -27.14
C PHE A 208 24.87 35.95 -27.91
N LEU A 209 23.79 36.33 -27.22
CA LEU A 209 23.50 37.69 -26.73
C LEU A 209 22.14 37.75 -26.00
N VAL A 210 22.09 38.52 -24.92
CA VAL A 210 20.91 38.95 -24.15
C VAL A 210 20.35 40.23 -24.78
N ARG A 211 19.01 40.37 -24.95
CA ARG A 211 18.26 41.61 -24.62
C ARG A 211 16.76 41.53 -24.94
N ASP A 212 16.02 42.04 -23.96
CA ASP A 212 14.68 42.67 -23.91
C ASP A 212 14.01 43.09 -25.22
N VAL A 213 12.66 43.10 -25.23
CA VAL A 213 11.80 44.31 -25.47
C VAL A 213 10.29 43.95 -25.61
N ILE A 214 9.51 44.45 -24.64
CA ILE A 214 8.24 45.22 -24.72
C ILE A 214 6.95 44.60 -25.29
N LYS A 215 5.95 44.56 -24.37
CA LYS A 215 4.52 44.92 -24.44
C LYS A 215 3.80 44.84 -25.80
N ASN A 216 2.65 44.16 -25.80
CA ASN A 216 1.55 44.53 -26.69
C ASN A 216 0.20 44.57 -25.96
N LYS A 217 -0.58 45.58 -26.34
CA LYS A 217 -1.85 46.08 -25.79
C LYS A 217 -2.97 45.74 -26.81
N HIS A 218 -4.22 45.88 -26.38
CA HIS A 218 -5.51 45.76 -27.13
C HIS A 218 -6.09 44.34 -27.14
N ILE A 219 -7.35 44.09 -26.82
CA ILE A 219 -8.59 44.89 -26.83
C ILE A 219 -9.37 44.67 -25.54
#